data_AF-A0A957ZEZ8-F1
#
_entry.id   AF-A0A957ZEZ8-F1
#
_cell.length_a   1.000
_cell.length_b   1.000
_cell.length_c   1.000
_cell.angle_alpha   90.00
_cell.angle_beta   90.00
_cell.angle_gamma   90.00
#
_symmetry.space_group_name_H-M   'P 1'
#
loop_
_entity.id
_entity.type
_entity.pdbx_description
1 polymer ?
#
loop_
_entity_poly.entity_id
_entity_poly.type
_entity_poly.pdbx_seq_one_letter_code
_entity_poly.pdbx_strand_id
1 'polypeptide(L)'
;NMTAVELTLDVAQSRSAPGVEPPVLSTNDKINTGRFVQVRDASNTHERAMLIVRQAQPTAFAGELILTPMNARVEAFVQETPAAGQVALPNPQVLANGTIPATGARFFVQGVNASAAVRDSGFQLGLRNVEADGDRILMTTVQLELIAQSTAAAPALNFVRVGLWDDAFSAATGALLNNQAAANNFIERDARKFYLRLRDASQAGEARLRWRTLFNNGADDDAAAQPNAQDITLTETANGSGIFISRAVMLVTDETDRDQAIDSGLPAGHTDTAGAADAGNRNRGQSDHRTRMIRVNNTHQLDNRTLIEQVRPAPNATRLQIIKPVFERAPEERRRIRIHLVNVRSSVGGAGILTNARRDLVFRTFQEIYAVCGIFAEVNEIVIDPPASCIGWTTRYPTDPLAADPSVEESGFAGGFLVPSASQTDIFNAIRGRADFDANDVYVVSVAHIYRTPLPAPPGPGLQDASGGIGFGDVWVAAGSLARSFAFVAVSTGVTEYADVHEATHITTNLRNVSGGHFDLGPAGAAAEGNIDGKNLMHRFFLTNARGVSNPKRLWNRQFTNTNLVPNLVLPAQIDSIRASRFVRNF
;
A
#
# COMPACT_ATOMS: atom_id res chain seq x y z
N ASN A 1 52.73 1.72 -45.95
CA ASN A 1 52.42 2.28 -44.61
C ASN A 1 51.19 1.61 -44.06
N MET A 2 51.30 1.04 -42.87
CA MET A 2 50.18 0.48 -42.12
C MET A 2 49.88 1.45 -40.97
N THR A 3 48.67 2.00 -40.93
CA THR A 3 48.21 2.83 -39.82
C THR A 3 47.37 1.96 -38.91
N ALA A 4 47.83 1.74 -37.68
CA ALA A 4 47.04 1.07 -36.65
C ALA A 4 46.27 2.12 -35.86
N VAL A 5 44.96 1.90 -35.68
CA VAL A 5 44.08 2.74 -34.87
C VAL A 5 43.39 1.86 -33.84
N GLU A 6 43.56 2.16 -32.57
CA GLU A 6 42.88 1.50 -31.45
C GLU A 6 41.64 2.29 -31.07
N LEU A 7 40.51 1.59 -30.96
CA LEU A 7 39.24 2.13 -30.48
C LEU A 7 38.93 1.54 -29.11
N THR A 8 38.31 2.35 -28.24
CA THR A 8 37.88 1.87 -26.92
C THR A 8 36.46 2.34 -26.63
N LEU A 9 35.60 1.35 -26.38
CA LEU A 9 34.23 1.51 -25.92
C LEU A 9 34.10 0.93 -24.52
N ASP A 10 33.77 1.76 -23.55
CA ASP A 10 33.60 1.36 -22.15
C ASP A 10 32.12 1.36 -21.76
N VAL A 11 31.77 0.54 -20.77
CA VAL A 11 30.46 0.58 -20.12
C VAL A 11 30.63 0.52 -18.61
N ALA A 12 29.82 1.26 -17.88
CA ALA A 12 29.90 1.35 -16.44
C ALA A 12 28.97 0.36 -15.72
N GLN A 13 29.30 0.09 -14.45
CA GLN A 13 28.43 -0.53 -13.46
C GLN A 13 27.27 0.41 -13.09
N SER A 14 26.38 -0.03 -12.19
CA SER A 14 25.40 0.89 -11.61
C SER A 14 26.07 1.84 -10.62
N ARG A 15 25.53 3.05 -10.46
CA ARG A 15 26.04 3.99 -9.45
C ARG A 15 25.81 3.45 -8.05
N SER A 16 26.80 3.65 -7.18
CA SER A 16 26.67 3.34 -5.75
C SER A 16 25.81 4.35 -5.00
N ALA A 17 25.78 5.61 -5.45
CA ALA A 17 24.94 6.68 -4.91
C ALA A 17 24.67 7.78 -5.95
N PRO A 18 23.62 8.61 -5.77
CA PRO A 18 23.37 9.76 -6.63
C PRO A 18 24.60 10.69 -6.74
N GLY A 19 24.93 11.10 -7.96
CA GLY A 19 26.07 12.00 -8.23
C GLY A 19 27.46 11.35 -8.18
N VAL A 20 27.58 10.08 -7.77
CA VAL A 20 28.87 9.36 -7.78
C VAL A 20 29.11 8.76 -9.17
N GLU A 21 30.30 8.93 -9.72
CA GLU A 21 30.67 8.33 -11.01
C GLU A 21 30.70 6.79 -10.90
N PRO A 22 29.97 6.05 -11.76
CA PRO A 22 29.97 4.60 -11.70
C PRO A 22 31.32 4.06 -12.20
N PRO A 23 31.87 3.02 -11.55
CA PRO A 23 33.07 2.34 -12.04
C PRO A 23 32.84 1.76 -13.44
N VAL A 24 33.84 1.88 -14.32
CA VAL A 24 33.85 1.19 -15.61
C VAL A 24 34.04 -0.31 -15.38
N LEU A 25 33.35 -1.15 -16.17
CA LEU A 25 33.57 -2.60 -16.13
C LEU A 25 35.03 -2.93 -16.48
N SER A 26 35.59 -3.94 -15.81
CA SER A 26 36.88 -4.48 -16.21
C SER A 26 36.80 -5.05 -17.63
N THR A 27 37.91 -5.10 -18.37
CA THR A 27 37.96 -5.73 -19.70
C THR A 27 37.44 -7.16 -19.67
N ASN A 28 37.77 -7.91 -18.61
CA ASN A 28 37.32 -9.28 -18.43
C ASN A 28 35.78 -9.36 -18.28
N ASP A 29 35.19 -8.48 -17.47
CA ASP A 29 33.75 -8.45 -17.25
C ASP A 29 32.99 -7.96 -18.49
N LYS A 30 33.53 -6.95 -19.17
CA LYS A 30 33.03 -6.46 -20.46
C LYS A 30 32.90 -7.58 -21.49
N ILE A 31 33.91 -8.44 -21.60
CA ILE A 31 33.97 -9.51 -22.60
C ILE A 31 33.15 -10.73 -22.18
N ASN A 32 33.36 -11.22 -20.95
CA ASN A 32 32.82 -12.51 -20.51
C ASN A 32 31.39 -12.40 -20.02
N THR A 33 31.06 -11.33 -19.31
CA THR A 33 29.75 -11.14 -18.67
C THR A 33 28.87 -10.16 -19.43
N GLY A 34 29.47 -9.09 -19.96
CA GLY A 34 28.76 -7.95 -20.53
C GLY A 34 28.04 -7.11 -19.49
N ARG A 35 27.14 -6.24 -19.94
CA ARG A 35 26.32 -5.37 -19.08
C ARG A 35 24.84 -5.77 -19.14
N PHE A 36 24.21 -5.91 -17.98
CA PHE A 36 22.76 -6.03 -17.90
C PHE A 36 22.11 -4.65 -17.89
N VAL A 37 21.03 -4.48 -18.64
CA VAL A 37 20.26 -3.23 -18.68
C VAL A 37 18.77 -3.52 -18.51
N GLN A 38 18.08 -2.67 -17.77
CA GLN A 38 16.64 -2.80 -17.58
C GLN A 38 15.91 -2.33 -18.84
N VAL A 39 14.93 -3.11 -19.28
CA VAL A 39 13.94 -2.71 -20.29
C VAL A 39 13.13 -1.55 -19.75
N ARG A 40 12.87 -0.55 -20.59
CA ARG A 40 12.14 0.65 -20.24
C ARG A 40 10.90 0.33 -19.39
N ASP A 41 10.89 0.87 -18.18
CA ASP A 41 9.71 0.90 -17.33
C ASP A 41 8.82 2.10 -17.70
N ALA A 42 7.50 1.90 -17.79
CA ALA A 42 6.56 2.96 -18.13
C ALA A 42 6.56 4.11 -17.09
N SER A 43 6.89 3.78 -15.84
CA SER A 43 7.01 4.76 -14.76
C SER A 43 8.38 5.47 -14.75
N ASN A 44 9.30 5.11 -15.66
CA ASN A 44 10.62 5.73 -15.83
C ASN A 44 11.46 5.71 -14.54
N THR A 45 11.35 4.65 -13.75
CA THR A 45 11.98 4.54 -12.42
C THR A 45 13.28 3.74 -12.41
N HIS A 46 13.67 3.18 -13.55
CA HIS A 46 14.92 2.44 -13.73
C HIS A 46 16.12 3.37 -13.98
N GLU A 47 17.33 2.85 -13.79
CA GLU A 47 18.59 3.52 -14.16
C GLU A 47 18.99 3.14 -15.60
N ARG A 48 19.58 4.08 -16.35
CA ARG A 48 20.25 3.78 -17.62
C ARG A 48 21.73 3.49 -17.40
N ALA A 49 22.30 2.55 -18.15
CA ALA A 49 23.72 2.24 -18.07
C ALA A 49 24.57 3.29 -18.81
N MET A 50 25.64 3.77 -18.19
CA MET A 50 26.57 4.71 -18.83
C MET A 50 27.49 3.97 -19.81
N LEU A 51 27.54 4.45 -21.05
CA LEU A 51 28.41 4.02 -22.14
C LEU A 51 29.38 5.16 -22.47
N ILE A 52 30.66 4.86 -22.66
CA ILE A 52 31.70 5.87 -22.90
C ILE A 52 32.47 5.52 -24.16
N VAL A 53 32.45 6.40 -25.15
CA VAL A 53 33.31 6.32 -26.34
C VAL A 53 34.60 7.10 -26.06
N ARG A 54 35.74 6.43 -26.07
CA ARG A 54 37.05 7.07 -25.89
C ARG A 54 37.58 7.64 -27.19
N GLN A 55 38.48 8.61 -27.07
CA GLN A 55 39.26 9.09 -28.21
C GLN A 55 40.15 7.95 -28.72
N ALA A 56 40.17 7.74 -30.04
CA ALA A 56 40.98 6.72 -30.70
C ALA A 56 42.47 7.01 -30.53
N GLN A 57 43.28 5.94 -30.47
CA GLN A 57 44.73 6.03 -30.48
C GLN A 57 45.30 5.64 -31.84
N PRO A 58 46.27 6.38 -32.39
CA PRO A 58 46.87 7.60 -31.83
C PRO A 58 45.88 8.78 -31.85
N THR A 59 45.97 9.66 -30.86
CA THR A 59 45.10 10.87 -30.72
C THR A 59 45.11 11.78 -31.96
N ALA A 60 46.19 11.73 -32.75
CA ALA A 60 46.32 12.45 -34.02
C ALA A 60 45.41 11.92 -35.15
N PHE A 61 44.74 10.78 -34.96
CA PHE A 61 43.77 10.27 -35.93
C PHE A 61 42.62 11.27 -36.10
N ALA A 62 42.47 11.84 -37.29
CA ALA A 62 41.49 12.89 -37.59
C ALA A 62 40.15 12.37 -38.12
N GLY A 63 39.96 11.04 -38.20
CA GLY A 63 38.74 10.45 -38.75
C GLY A 63 37.55 10.50 -37.79
N GLU A 64 36.44 9.91 -38.25
CA GLU A 64 35.19 9.83 -37.49
C GLU A 64 35.00 8.43 -36.92
N LEU A 65 34.58 8.37 -35.66
CA LEU A 65 34.11 7.14 -35.02
C LEU A 65 32.60 7.01 -35.23
N ILE A 66 32.13 5.78 -35.37
CA ILE A 66 30.71 5.46 -35.53
C ILE A 66 30.28 4.46 -34.45
N LEU A 67 29.30 4.86 -33.63
CA LEU A 67 28.70 4.02 -32.60
C LEU A 67 27.34 3.52 -33.09
N THR A 68 27.21 2.21 -33.25
CA THR A 68 26.03 1.56 -33.82
C THR A 68 25.44 0.57 -32.81
N PRO A 69 24.14 0.61 -32.50
CA PRO A 69 23.52 -0.45 -31.73
C PRO A 69 23.55 -1.76 -32.54
N MET A 70 23.87 -2.88 -31.90
CA MET A 70 23.94 -4.18 -32.56
C MET A 70 22.56 -4.68 -33.02
N ASN A 71 21.48 -4.18 -32.40
CA ASN A 71 20.10 -4.43 -32.78
C ASN A 71 19.14 -3.44 -32.11
N ALA A 72 17.84 -3.57 -32.40
CA ALA A 72 16.78 -2.72 -31.88
C ALA A 72 16.39 -2.99 -30.40
N ARG A 73 17.14 -3.80 -29.64
CA ARG A 73 16.83 -4.06 -28.22
C ARG A 73 17.43 -3.01 -27.27
N VAL A 74 18.31 -2.14 -27.75
CA VAL A 74 18.92 -1.07 -26.94
C VAL A 74 18.83 0.28 -27.64
N GLU A 75 18.72 1.33 -26.83
CA GLU A 75 18.66 2.72 -27.27
C GLU A 75 19.58 3.58 -26.38
N ALA A 76 20.16 4.62 -26.97
CA ALA A 76 21.05 5.56 -26.30
C ALA A 76 20.35 6.92 -26.07
N PHE A 77 20.68 7.58 -24.97
CA PHE A 77 20.12 8.85 -24.50
C PHE A 77 21.22 9.76 -23.98
N VAL A 78 20.91 11.06 -23.88
CA VAL A 78 21.81 12.07 -23.27
C VAL A 78 21.71 12.06 -21.74
N GLN A 79 20.53 11.77 -21.19
CA GLN A 79 20.28 11.76 -19.76
C GLN A 79 20.30 10.34 -19.20
N GLU A 80 20.87 10.19 -18.01
CA GLU A 80 20.87 8.93 -17.27
C GLU A 80 19.52 8.59 -16.67
N THR A 81 18.89 9.56 -16.00
CA THR A 81 17.59 9.38 -15.36
C THR A 81 16.50 9.44 -16.41
N PRO A 82 15.73 8.36 -16.63
CA PRO A 82 14.62 8.36 -17.55
C PRO A 82 13.54 9.35 -17.11
N ALA A 83 12.92 10.01 -18.07
CA ALA A 83 11.75 10.86 -17.85
C ALA A 83 10.77 10.73 -19.02
N ALA A 84 9.49 11.02 -18.76
CA ALA A 84 8.47 11.01 -19.79
C ALA A 84 8.83 11.98 -20.93
N GLY A 85 8.55 11.57 -22.17
CA GLY A 85 8.80 12.38 -23.37
C GLY A 85 10.25 12.44 -23.86
N GLN A 86 11.21 11.82 -23.14
CA GLN A 86 12.58 11.71 -23.65
C GLN A 86 12.63 10.86 -24.92
N VAL A 87 13.37 11.35 -25.92
CA VAL A 87 13.55 10.70 -27.22
C VAL A 87 14.95 10.08 -27.27
N ALA A 88 15.05 8.87 -27.82
CA ALA A 88 16.33 8.21 -28.07
C ALA A 88 17.16 9.00 -29.09
N LEU A 89 18.47 8.94 -28.95
CA LEU A 89 19.38 9.51 -29.94
C LEU A 89 19.28 8.76 -31.27
N PRO A 90 19.38 9.45 -32.42
CA PRO A 90 19.24 8.83 -33.73
C PRO A 90 20.44 7.93 -34.03
N ASN A 91 20.20 6.67 -34.41
CA ASN A 91 21.27 5.74 -34.72
C ASN A 91 21.70 5.82 -36.21
N PRO A 92 22.99 5.68 -36.55
CA PRO A 92 24.15 5.57 -35.65
C PRO A 92 24.63 6.95 -35.13
N GLN A 93 25.35 6.98 -34.00
CA GLN A 93 26.05 8.20 -33.56
C GLN A 93 27.37 8.34 -34.32
N VAL A 94 27.62 9.50 -34.93
CA VAL A 94 28.90 9.81 -35.57
C VAL A 94 29.64 10.85 -34.75
N LEU A 95 30.90 10.57 -34.42
CA LEU A 95 31.73 11.38 -33.54
C LEU A 95 33.05 11.71 -34.24
N ALA A 96 33.34 13.00 -34.43
CA ALA A 96 34.67 13.41 -34.89
C ALA A 96 35.70 13.13 -33.78
N ASN A 97 36.74 12.33 -34.06
CA ASN A 97 37.68 11.89 -33.03
C ASN A 97 38.35 13.04 -32.27
N GLY A 98 38.64 14.14 -32.96
CA GLY A 98 39.23 15.36 -32.37
C GLY A 98 38.31 16.11 -31.39
N THR A 99 37.01 15.79 -31.36
CA THR A 99 36.02 16.43 -30.48
C THR A 99 35.68 15.60 -29.23
N ILE A 100 36.14 14.34 -29.19
CA ILE A 100 35.88 13.46 -28.06
C ILE A 100 36.69 13.95 -26.85
N PRO A 101 36.04 14.25 -25.70
CA PRO A 101 36.76 14.68 -24.50
C PRO A 101 37.76 13.63 -24.04
N ALA A 102 38.81 14.05 -23.31
CA ALA A 102 39.76 13.12 -22.70
C ALA A 102 39.10 12.12 -21.74
N THR A 103 37.98 12.52 -21.13
CA THR A 103 37.14 11.67 -20.27
C THR A 103 36.19 10.75 -21.06
N GLY A 104 36.16 10.87 -22.39
CA GLY A 104 35.27 10.16 -23.31
C GLY A 104 33.92 10.84 -23.51
N ALA A 105 33.30 10.59 -24.66
CA ALA A 105 31.93 11.00 -24.96
C ALA A 105 30.96 10.03 -24.28
N ARG A 106 29.98 10.55 -23.54
CA ARG A 106 29.08 9.77 -22.69
C ARG A 106 27.69 9.64 -23.29
N PHE A 107 27.15 8.43 -23.20
CA PHE A 107 25.79 8.08 -23.58
C PHE A 107 25.15 7.24 -22.47
N PHE A 108 23.82 7.23 -22.40
CA PHE A 108 23.09 6.45 -21.42
C PHE A 108 22.12 5.49 -22.10
N VAL A 109 22.23 4.21 -21.75
CA VAL A 109 21.59 3.11 -22.46
C VAL A 109 20.48 2.47 -21.63
N GLN A 110 19.36 2.15 -22.26
CA GLN A 110 18.31 1.28 -21.71
C GLN A 110 17.94 0.17 -22.69
N GLY A 111 17.28 -0.87 -22.17
CA GLY A 111 16.64 -1.88 -23.00
C GLY A 111 15.29 -1.40 -23.56
N VAL A 112 14.94 -1.91 -24.74
CA VAL A 112 13.64 -1.71 -25.42
C VAL A 112 12.76 -2.95 -25.29
N ASN A 113 13.36 -4.14 -25.48
CA ASN A 113 12.72 -5.44 -25.34
C ASN A 113 13.67 -6.37 -24.60
N ALA A 114 13.14 -7.38 -23.90
CA ALA A 114 13.97 -8.37 -23.21
C ALA A 114 14.81 -9.20 -24.20
N SER A 115 15.98 -9.63 -23.74
CA SER A 115 16.93 -10.41 -24.54
C SER A 115 16.42 -11.83 -24.73
N ALA A 116 16.68 -12.40 -25.92
CA ALA A 116 16.37 -13.80 -26.22
C ALA A 116 17.52 -14.72 -25.79
N ALA A 117 18.75 -14.19 -25.72
CA ALA A 117 19.91 -14.88 -25.20
C ALA A 117 20.84 -13.93 -24.44
N VAL A 118 21.71 -14.47 -23.61
CA VAL A 118 22.73 -13.71 -22.89
C VAL A 118 23.65 -13.01 -23.90
N ARG A 119 23.94 -11.72 -23.68
CA ARG A 119 24.86 -10.91 -24.50
C ARG A 119 24.42 -10.78 -25.97
N ASP A 120 23.13 -10.89 -26.25
CA ASP A 120 22.57 -10.84 -27.61
C ASP A 120 22.29 -9.42 -28.13
N SER A 121 22.69 -8.38 -27.39
CA SER A 121 22.52 -6.97 -27.76
C SER A 121 23.75 -6.15 -27.37
N GLY A 122 23.68 -4.83 -27.52
CA GLY A 122 24.75 -3.91 -27.15
C GLY A 122 25.12 -2.93 -28.26
N PHE A 123 26.37 -2.49 -28.24
CA PHE A 123 26.88 -1.46 -29.14
C PHE A 123 28.24 -1.85 -29.72
N GLN A 124 28.45 -1.45 -30.97
CA GLN A 124 29.67 -1.63 -31.73
C GLN A 124 30.25 -0.26 -32.09
N LEU A 125 31.55 -0.09 -31.89
CA LEU A 125 32.32 1.10 -32.22
C LEU A 125 33.26 0.78 -33.38
N GLY A 126 33.17 1.57 -34.43
CA GLY A 126 34.01 1.46 -35.62
C GLY A 126 34.56 2.79 -36.11
N LEU A 127 35.34 2.72 -37.18
CA LEU A 127 35.77 3.83 -38.01
C LEU A 127 34.79 4.02 -39.18
N ARG A 128 34.22 5.22 -39.30
CA ARG A 128 33.26 5.50 -40.38
C ARG A 128 33.91 5.30 -41.75
N ASN A 129 33.25 4.53 -42.62
CA ASN A 129 33.69 4.23 -43.99
C ASN A 129 35.04 3.47 -44.09
N VAL A 130 35.52 2.84 -43.02
CA VAL A 130 36.80 2.10 -43.02
C VAL A 130 36.63 0.69 -42.46
N GLU A 131 36.35 0.57 -41.15
CA GLU A 131 36.20 -0.71 -40.44
C GLU A 131 35.09 -0.53 -39.39
N ALA A 132 34.09 -1.40 -39.39
CA ALA A 132 32.94 -1.27 -38.52
C ALA A 132 33.17 -1.87 -37.12
N ASP A 133 34.10 -2.81 -36.95
CA ASP A 133 34.30 -3.58 -35.71
C ASP A 133 35.67 -3.32 -35.06
N GLY A 134 35.83 -2.14 -34.44
CA GLY A 134 37.03 -1.83 -33.67
C GLY A 134 36.92 -2.24 -32.20
N ASP A 135 35.74 -2.07 -31.59
CA ASP A 135 35.44 -2.53 -30.23
C ASP A 135 33.93 -2.71 -30.03
N ARG A 136 33.52 -3.51 -29.04
CA ARG A 136 32.11 -3.77 -28.74
C ARG A 136 31.82 -3.94 -27.26
N ILE A 137 30.63 -3.53 -26.87
CA ILE A 137 30.03 -3.85 -25.58
C ILE A 137 28.84 -4.76 -25.83
N LEU A 138 28.89 -5.96 -25.25
CA LEU A 138 27.76 -6.88 -25.24
C LEU A 138 26.86 -6.60 -24.04
N MET A 139 25.55 -6.64 -24.27
CA MET A 139 24.53 -6.36 -23.28
C MET A 139 23.45 -7.44 -23.25
N THR A 140 22.87 -7.64 -22.07
CA THR A 140 21.67 -8.45 -21.86
C THR A 140 20.56 -7.55 -21.33
N THR A 141 19.45 -7.48 -22.05
CA THR A 141 18.29 -6.67 -21.68
C THR A 141 17.33 -7.50 -20.81
N VAL A 142 16.97 -6.98 -19.65
CA VAL A 142 16.22 -7.68 -18.59
C VAL A 142 14.99 -6.87 -18.25
N GLN A 143 13.87 -7.53 -17.96
CA GLN A 143 12.62 -6.85 -17.67
C GLN A 143 12.06 -7.25 -16.31
N LEU A 144 12.17 -6.33 -15.35
CA LEU A 144 11.45 -6.35 -14.07
C LEU A 144 10.07 -5.73 -14.19
N GLU A 145 9.04 -6.41 -13.67
CA GLU A 145 7.64 -5.96 -13.74
C GLU A 145 6.83 -6.40 -12.51
N LEU A 146 5.72 -5.69 -12.26
CA LEU A 146 4.63 -6.14 -11.39
C LEU A 146 3.45 -6.47 -12.29
N ILE A 147 2.70 -7.53 -12.00
CA ILE A 147 1.54 -7.97 -12.81
C ILE A 147 0.36 -8.38 -11.93
N ALA A 148 -0.87 -8.25 -12.44
CA ALA A 148 -2.08 -8.62 -11.68
C ALA A 148 -2.43 -10.12 -11.74
N GLN A 149 -1.89 -10.84 -12.72
CA GLN A 149 -2.18 -12.25 -12.96
C GLN A 149 -0.89 -13.03 -13.16
N SER A 150 -0.82 -14.26 -12.66
CA SER A 150 0.37 -15.13 -12.77
C SER A 150 0.49 -15.76 -14.16
N THR A 151 0.68 -14.95 -15.20
CA THR A 151 0.88 -15.42 -16.58
C THR A 151 1.97 -14.64 -17.30
N ALA A 152 2.67 -15.30 -18.22
CA ALA A 152 3.71 -14.68 -19.02
C ALA A 152 3.21 -13.52 -19.91
N ALA A 153 1.92 -13.51 -20.26
CA ALA A 153 1.31 -12.49 -21.11
C ALA A 153 0.65 -11.34 -20.32
N ALA A 154 0.58 -11.41 -18.98
CA ALA A 154 -0.08 -10.39 -18.18
C ALA A 154 0.53 -8.99 -18.43
N PRO A 155 -0.29 -7.94 -18.56
CA PRO A 155 0.22 -6.58 -18.70
C PRO A 155 0.92 -6.12 -17.41
N ALA A 156 1.95 -5.30 -17.56
CA ALA A 156 2.64 -4.68 -16.44
C ALA A 156 1.73 -3.68 -15.72
N LEU A 157 1.81 -3.68 -14.40
CA LEU A 157 1.17 -2.71 -13.53
C LEU A 157 1.98 -1.41 -13.48
N ASN A 158 1.26 -0.29 -13.49
CA ASN A 158 1.82 1.04 -13.28
C ASN A 158 1.82 1.46 -11.81
N PHE A 159 1.05 0.76 -10.97
CA PHE A 159 0.89 1.02 -9.55
C PHE A 159 0.33 -0.24 -8.87
N VAL A 160 0.32 -0.28 -7.54
CA VAL A 160 -0.31 -1.34 -6.74
C VAL A 160 -1.26 -0.73 -5.71
N ARG A 161 -2.07 -1.56 -5.03
CA ARG A 161 -2.99 -1.11 -3.98
C ARG A 161 -2.80 -1.96 -2.72
N VAL A 162 -3.30 -1.44 -1.59
CA VAL A 162 -3.43 -2.19 -0.34
C VAL A 162 -4.47 -3.29 -0.52
N GLY A 163 -4.17 -4.50 -0.07
CA GLY A 163 -5.07 -5.66 -0.09
C GLY A 163 -6.35 -5.46 0.69
N LEU A 164 -7.41 -6.17 0.31
CA LEU A 164 -8.73 -6.12 0.97
C LEU A 164 -8.99 -7.29 1.90
N TRP A 165 -8.17 -8.33 1.81
CA TRP A 165 -8.43 -9.66 2.35
C TRP A 165 -9.73 -10.27 1.81
N ASP A 166 -9.98 -10.05 0.52
CA ASP A 166 -11.15 -10.61 -0.14
C ASP A 166 -11.11 -12.15 -0.10
N ASP A 167 -12.23 -12.75 0.32
CA ASP A 167 -12.37 -14.20 0.45
C ASP A 167 -11.26 -14.88 1.28
N ALA A 168 -10.73 -14.16 2.28
CA ALA A 168 -9.63 -14.66 3.10
C ALA A 168 -10.01 -15.80 4.06
N PHE A 169 -11.29 -15.95 4.37
CA PHE A 169 -11.78 -16.92 5.36
C PHE A 169 -12.69 -17.96 4.71
N SER A 170 -12.58 -19.19 5.16
CA SER A 170 -13.48 -20.27 4.78
C SER A 170 -14.90 -19.95 5.23
N ALA A 171 -15.86 -19.95 4.31
CA ALA A 171 -17.27 -19.77 4.68
C ALA A 171 -17.78 -20.88 5.62
N ALA A 172 -17.23 -22.10 5.50
CA ALA A 172 -17.67 -23.26 6.28
C ALA A 172 -17.14 -23.25 7.72
N THR A 173 -15.89 -22.82 7.93
CA THR A 173 -15.21 -22.93 9.24
C THR A 173 -14.84 -21.58 9.85
N GLY A 174 -14.91 -20.51 9.07
CA GLY A 174 -14.33 -19.20 9.39
C GLY A 174 -12.80 -19.20 9.43
N ALA A 175 -12.11 -20.33 9.25
CA ALA A 175 -10.66 -20.36 9.35
C ALA A 175 -10.01 -19.51 8.25
N LEU A 176 -8.87 -18.87 8.55
CA LEU A 176 -8.07 -18.19 7.54
C LEU A 176 -7.61 -19.20 6.49
N LEU A 177 -7.86 -18.92 5.22
CA LEU A 177 -7.36 -19.68 4.09
C LEU A 177 -5.88 -19.35 3.91
N ASN A 178 -4.99 -20.13 4.50
CA ASN A 178 -3.55 -19.86 4.46
C ASN A 178 -2.75 -21.14 4.19
N ASN A 179 -3.13 -21.84 3.13
CA ASN A 179 -2.46 -23.07 2.71
C ASN A 179 -1.65 -22.83 1.42
N GLN A 180 -0.78 -23.77 1.10
CA GLN A 180 0.05 -23.75 -0.10
C GLN A 180 -0.73 -23.64 -1.43
N ALA A 181 -1.86 -24.35 -1.53
CA ALA A 181 -2.68 -24.35 -2.74
C ALA A 181 -3.33 -22.96 -2.95
N ALA A 182 -3.16 -22.37 -4.12
CA ALA A 182 -3.63 -21.01 -4.42
C ALA A 182 -5.13 -20.80 -4.14
N ALA A 183 -5.97 -21.80 -4.45
CA ALA A 183 -7.41 -21.74 -4.17
C ALA A 183 -7.75 -21.62 -2.67
N ASN A 184 -6.83 -22.04 -1.79
CA ASN A 184 -6.94 -22.05 -0.34
C ASN A 184 -5.94 -21.08 0.32
N ASN A 185 -5.53 -20.04 -0.40
CA ASN A 185 -4.64 -19.02 0.10
C ASN A 185 -5.24 -17.62 -0.07
N PHE A 186 -5.40 -16.87 1.02
CA PHE A 186 -6.11 -15.59 1.01
C PHE A 186 -5.42 -14.55 0.12
N ILE A 187 -4.09 -14.55 0.05
CA ILE A 187 -3.36 -13.61 -0.81
C ILE A 187 -3.63 -13.91 -2.28
N GLU A 188 -3.69 -15.18 -2.66
CA GLU A 188 -4.01 -15.58 -4.04
C GLU A 188 -5.48 -15.33 -4.40
N ARG A 189 -6.36 -15.20 -3.40
CA ARG A 189 -7.79 -14.88 -3.59
C ARG A 189 -8.07 -13.39 -3.60
N ASP A 190 -7.23 -12.58 -2.97
CA ASP A 190 -7.42 -11.14 -2.88
C ASP A 190 -7.49 -10.48 -4.26
N ALA A 191 -8.40 -9.52 -4.44
CA ALA A 191 -8.60 -8.83 -5.72
C ALA A 191 -7.50 -7.80 -6.04
N ARG A 192 -6.72 -7.37 -5.04
CA ARG A 192 -5.65 -6.38 -5.15
C ARG A 192 -4.25 -6.98 -4.94
N LYS A 193 -4.15 -8.31 -4.91
CA LYS A 193 -2.88 -9.02 -5.04
C LYS A 193 -2.14 -8.62 -6.31
N PHE A 194 -0.84 -8.86 -6.30
CA PHE A 194 -0.02 -8.76 -7.50
C PHE A 194 1.11 -9.78 -7.44
N TYR A 195 1.77 -9.98 -8.57
CA TYR A 195 2.91 -10.88 -8.72
C TYR A 195 4.12 -10.07 -9.19
N LEU A 196 5.31 -10.58 -8.87
CA LEU A 196 6.55 -10.06 -9.39
C LEU A 196 6.94 -10.89 -10.61
N ARG A 197 7.35 -10.23 -11.70
CA ARG A 197 7.82 -10.89 -12.92
C ARG A 197 9.22 -10.44 -13.31
N LEU A 198 10.00 -11.41 -13.73
CA LEU A 198 11.32 -11.21 -14.33
C LEU A 198 11.35 -11.86 -15.72
N ARG A 199 11.82 -11.14 -16.73
CA ARG A 199 12.29 -11.72 -17.99
C ARG A 199 13.79 -11.60 -18.07
N ASP A 200 14.47 -12.74 -18.05
CA ASP A 200 15.92 -12.83 -17.99
C ASP A 200 16.42 -14.14 -18.61
N ALA A 201 16.87 -14.08 -19.85
CA ALA A 201 17.43 -15.23 -20.56
C ALA A 201 18.77 -15.74 -19.98
N SER A 202 19.34 -15.05 -18.97
CA SER A 202 20.55 -15.50 -18.27
C SER A 202 20.28 -16.41 -17.07
N GLN A 203 19.02 -16.53 -16.65
CA GLN A 203 18.63 -17.39 -15.53
C GLN A 203 17.87 -18.62 -16.03
N ALA A 204 17.89 -19.68 -15.22
CA ALA A 204 17.17 -20.91 -15.46
C ALA A 204 16.69 -21.48 -14.11
N GLY A 205 15.55 -22.17 -14.10
CA GLY A 205 14.98 -22.76 -12.89
C GLY A 205 14.29 -21.73 -12.00
N GLU A 206 15.03 -21.11 -11.09
CA GLU A 206 14.48 -20.13 -10.14
C GLU A 206 15.21 -18.79 -10.22
N ALA A 207 14.43 -17.73 -10.04
CA ALA A 207 14.92 -16.38 -9.90
C ALA A 207 14.55 -15.81 -8.53
N ARG A 208 15.25 -14.76 -8.12
CA ARG A 208 14.97 -14.06 -6.86
C ARG A 208 14.87 -12.56 -7.10
N LEU A 209 13.84 -11.96 -6.54
CA LEU A 209 13.67 -10.51 -6.49
C LEU A 209 13.55 -10.07 -5.04
N ARG A 210 14.14 -8.92 -4.71
CA ARG A 210 13.94 -8.25 -3.43
C ARG A 210 12.77 -7.30 -3.54
N TRP A 211 11.82 -7.41 -2.63
CA TRP A 211 10.63 -6.57 -2.58
C TRP A 211 10.54 -5.77 -1.27
N ARG A 212 10.39 -4.45 -1.44
CA ARG A 212 10.35 -3.46 -0.37
C ARG A 212 9.22 -2.47 -0.56
N THR A 213 8.76 -1.89 0.54
CA THR A 213 8.00 -0.64 0.55
C THR A 213 8.92 0.51 0.91
N LEU A 214 8.73 1.64 0.24
CA LEU A 214 9.50 2.87 0.41
C LEU A 214 8.56 4.02 0.76
N PHE A 215 9.06 4.96 1.55
CA PHE A 215 8.50 6.30 1.61
C PHE A 215 8.79 7.10 0.33
N ASN A 216 8.12 8.24 0.17
CA ASN A 216 8.33 9.11 -0.99
C ASN A 216 9.73 9.75 -1.04
N ASN A 217 10.41 9.87 0.10
CA ASN A 217 11.82 10.28 0.16
C ASN A 217 12.80 9.15 -0.23
N GLY A 218 12.31 7.93 -0.46
CA GLY A 218 13.12 6.77 -0.87
C GLY A 218 13.68 5.95 0.30
N ALA A 219 13.43 6.34 1.55
CA ALA A 219 13.77 5.52 2.71
C ALA A 219 12.87 4.28 2.79
N ASP A 220 13.42 3.18 3.33
CA ASP A 220 12.67 1.95 3.56
C ASP A 220 11.53 2.18 4.58
N ASP A 221 10.33 1.71 4.26
CA ASP A 221 9.14 1.83 5.10
C ASP A 221 8.95 0.61 6.01
N ASP A 222 8.94 -0.59 5.39
CA ASP A 222 8.96 -1.89 6.09
C ASP A 222 10.35 -2.53 5.98
N ALA A 223 11.32 -1.90 6.63
CA ALA A 223 12.69 -2.41 6.70
C ALA A 223 12.70 -3.77 7.40
N ALA A 224 13.33 -4.76 6.76
CA ALA A 224 13.52 -6.06 7.38
C ALA A 224 14.80 -6.08 8.23
N ALA A 225 14.81 -6.90 9.28
CA ALA A 225 15.98 -7.05 10.14
C ALA A 225 17.18 -7.69 9.42
N GLN A 226 16.93 -8.45 8.35
CA GLN A 226 17.96 -9.13 7.54
C GLN A 226 17.72 -8.86 6.05
N PRO A 227 18.78 -8.67 5.23
CA PRO A 227 18.61 -8.34 3.81
C PRO A 227 17.84 -9.38 2.98
N ASN A 228 17.99 -10.67 3.31
CA ASN A 228 17.35 -11.77 2.58
C ASN A 228 15.87 -11.98 2.97
N ALA A 229 15.42 -11.42 4.08
CA ALA A 229 14.01 -11.46 4.47
C ALA A 229 13.08 -10.75 3.48
N GLN A 230 13.66 -9.91 2.61
CA GLN A 230 12.94 -9.19 1.57
C GLN A 230 12.91 -9.95 0.24
N ASP A 231 13.61 -11.08 0.14
CA ASP A 231 13.71 -11.84 -1.09
C ASP A 231 12.42 -12.66 -1.29
N ILE A 232 11.94 -12.67 -2.53
CA ILE A 232 10.80 -13.42 -3.03
C ILE A 232 11.30 -14.31 -4.17
N THR A 233 10.97 -15.59 -4.09
CA THR A 233 11.29 -16.61 -5.08
C THR A 233 10.32 -16.54 -6.24
N LEU A 234 10.85 -16.63 -7.46
CA LEU A 234 10.10 -16.68 -8.70
C LEU A 234 10.39 -18.01 -9.41
N THR A 235 9.33 -18.68 -9.86
CA THR A 235 9.43 -19.93 -10.61
C THR A 235 9.36 -19.66 -12.09
N GLU A 236 10.16 -20.36 -12.89
CA GLU A 236 10.11 -20.26 -14.34
C GLU A 236 8.76 -20.78 -14.88
N THR A 237 8.13 -20.00 -15.75
CA THR A 237 6.79 -20.31 -16.29
C THR A 237 6.78 -21.55 -17.19
N ALA A 238 7.88 -21.77 -17.91
CA ALA A 238 8.19 -22.98 -18.63
C ALA A 238 9.72 -23.12 -18.68
N ASN A 239 10.21 -24.36 -18.64
CA ASN A 239 11.65 -24.64 -18.63
C ASN A 239 12.36 -23.97 -19.82
N GLY A 240 13.33 -23.10 -19.54
CA GLY A 240 14.09 -22.36 -20.55
C GLY A 240 13.33 -21.20 -21.22
N SER A 241 12.17 -20.80 -20.70
CA SER A 241 11.46 -19.61 -21.17
C SER A 241 12.17 -18.30 -20.82
N GLY A 242 13.01 -18.30 -19.78
CA GLY A 242 13.60 -17.08 -19.21
C GLY A 242 12.55 -16.15 -18.60
N ILE A 243 11.33 -16.61 -18.35
CA ILE A 243 10.24 -15.83 -17.75
C ILE A 243 9.89 -16.45 -16.41
N PHE A 244 10.06 -15.68 -15.34
CA PHE A 244 9.86 -16.11 -13.96
C PHE A 244 8.75 -15.29 -13.31
N ILE A 245 7.91 -15.93 -12.51
CA ILE A 245 6.79 -15.29 -11.80
C ILE A 245 6.76 -15.78 -10.35
N SER A 246 6.54 -14.87 -9.40
CA SER A 246 6.40 -15.20 -7.99
C SER A 246 5.04 -15.83 -7.68
N ARG A 247 4.85 -16.29 -6.44
CA ARG A 247 3.50 -16.36 -5.86
C ARG A 247 2.95 -14.96 -5.61
N ALA A 248 1.63 -14.86 -5.44
CA ALA A 248 0.99 -13.57 -5.17
C ALA A 248 1.53 -12.97 -3.87
N VAL A 249 1.72 -11.66 -3.89
CA VAL A 249 2.08 -10.83 -2.74
C VAL A 249 1.04 -9.74 -2.54
N MET A 250 0.99 -9.15 -1.34
CA MET A 250 -0.04 -8.19 -0.96
C MET A 250 0.49 -7.09 -0.04
N LEU A 251 0.06 -5.85 -0.25
CA LEU A 251 0.35 -4.74 0.67
C LEU A 251 -0.70 -4.68 1.80
N VAL A 252 -0.26 -4.33 2.99
CA VAL A 252 -1.09 -4.13 4.20
C VAL A 252 -0.78 -2.78 4.85
N THR A 253 -1.60 -2.31 5.78
CA THR A 253 -1.46 -0.97 6.38
C THR A 253 -1.13 -0.98 7.86
N ASP A 254 -1.11 -2.13 8.52
CA ASP A 254 -0.83 -2.23 9.95
C ASP A 254 0.06 -3.43 10.30
N GLU A 255 0.57 -3.41 11.52
CA GLU A 255 1.57 -4.37 12.00
C GLU A 255 0.99 -5.77 12.24
N THR A 256 -0.26 -5.89 12.65
CA THR A 256 -0.88 -7.21 12.88
C THR A 256 -1.04 -7.97 11.57
N ASP A 257 -1.46 -7.26 10.51
CA ASP A 257 -1.63 -7.85 9.19
C ASP A 257 -0.28 -8.14 8.51
N ARG A 258 0.73 -7.32 8.79
CA ARG A 258 2.12 -7.53 8.37
C ARG A 258 2.75 -8.74 9.06
N ASP A 259 2.46 -8.94 10.34
CA ASP A 259 3.10 -9.98 11.14
C ASP A 259 2.33 -11.33 11.08
N GLN A 260 1.22 -11.38 10.34
CA GLN A 260 0.51 -12.62 10.08
C GLN A 260 1.43 -13.64 9.39
N ALA A 261 1.64 -14.79 10.03
CA ALA A 261 2.35 -15.90 9.41
C ALA A 261 1.59 -16.36 8.15
N ILE A 262 2.28 -16.46 7.02
CA ILE A 262 1.70 -16.68 5.68
C ILE A 262 2.45 -17.82 4.99
N ASP A 263 1.71 -18.81 4.47
CA ASP A 263 2.30 -19.87 3.64
C ASP A 263 3.07 -19.26 2.47
N SER A 264 4.27 -19.71 2.12
CA SER A 264 5.04 -19.14 0.97
C SER A 264 4.39 -19.43 -0.40
N GLY A 265 3.53 -20.45 -0.47
CA GLY A 265 2.98 -21.01 -1.71
C GLY A 265 3.98 -21.88 -2.49
N LEU A 266 5.19 -22.08 -1.98
CA LEU A 266 6.22 -22.91 -2.62
C LEU A 266 6.05 -24.40 -2.24
N PRO A 267 6.54 -25.35 -3.06
CA PRO A 267 6.59 -26.78 -2.72
C PRO A 267 7.26 -27.06 -1.37
N ALA A 268 6.70 -27.99 -0.60
CA ALA A 268 7.36 -28.48 0.60
C ALA A 268 8.77 -29.01 0.26
N GLY A 269 9.77 -28.64 1.06
CA GLY A 269 11.17 -29.00 0.80
C GLY A 269 11.90 -28.10 -0.20
N HIS A 270 11.25 -27.06 -0.73
CA HIS A 270 11.95 -25.95 -1.40
C HIS A 270 12.97 -25.31 -0.45
N THR A 271 14.17 -24.96 -0.92
CA THR A 271 15.18 -24.37 -0.05
C THR A 271 15.19 -22.85 -0.21
N ASP A 272 14.98 -22.15 0.91
CA ASP A 272 14.90 -20.70 0.94
C ASP A 272 16.28 -20.03 0.77
N THR A 273 16.30 -18.71 0.87
CA THR A 273 17.55 -17.94 0.71
C THR A 273 18.57 -18.17 1.83
N ALA A 274 18.12 -18.58 3.02
CA ALA A 274 18.96 -18.90 4.15
C ALA A 274 19.41 -20.38 4.15
N GLY A 275 19.03 -21.15 3.14
CA GLY A 275 19.33 -22.59 3.08
C GLY A 275 18.37 -23.44 3.90
N ALA A 276 17.30 -22.86 4.46
CA ALA A 276 16.31 -23.59 5.24
C ALA A 276 15.23 -24.16 4.31
N ALA A 277 14.83 -25.41 4.57
CA ALA A 277 13.70 -26.01 3.86
C ALA A 277 12.41 -25.24 4.17
N ASP A 278 11.56 -25.08 3.15
CA ASP A 278 10.28 -24.43 3.26
C ASP A 278 9.35 -25.26 4.13
N ALA A 279 9.00 -24.68 5.27
CA ALA A 279 8.09 -25.24 6.24
C ALA A 279 6.64 -24.78 6.03
N GLY A 280 6.33 -24.14 4.90
CA GLY A 280 5.02 -23.55 4.60
C GLY A 280 4.93 -22.12 5.12
N ASN A 281 4.41 -21.95 6.33
CA ASN A 281 4.16 -20.62 6.91
C ASN A 281 5.46 -19.87 7.21
N ARG A 282 5.60 -18.69 6.59
CA ARG A 282 6.68 -17.72 6.80
C ARG A 282 6.20 -16.61 7.70
N ASN A 283 7.03 -16.22 8.66
CA ASN A 283 6.85 -15.06 9.50
C ASN A 283 7.54 -13.84 8.87
N ARG A 284 7.20 -12.64 9.36
CA ARG A 284 7.99 -11.44 9.09
C ARG A 284 9.46 -11.69 9.43
N GLY A 285 10.35 -11.25 8.53
CA GLY A 285 11.79 -11.45 8.69
C GLY A 285 12.34 -12.73 8.06
N GLN A 286 11.48 -13.57 7.46
CA GLN A 286 11.89 -14.71 6.64
C GLN A 286 11.68 -14.39 5.15
N SER A 287 12.50 -14.98 4.27
CA SER A 287 12.26 -14.84 2.82
C SER A 287 10.92 -15.47 2.44
N ASP A 288 10.39 -15.05 1.29
CA ASP A 288 9.10 -15.53 0.77
C ASP A 288 7.91 -15.20 1.69
N HIS A 289 8.08 -14.31 2.68
CA HIS A 289 6.98 -13.69 3.40
C HIS A 289 6.24 -12.72 2.49
N ARG A 290 4.94 -12.96 2.26
CA ARG A 290 4.20 -12.40 1.10
C ARG A 290 3.40 -11.14 1.39
N THR A 291 3.48 -10.59 2.60
CA THR A 291 2.96 -9.24 2.91
C THR A 291 4.06 -8.25 3.22
N ARG A 292 3.83 -6.99 2.85
CA ARG A 292 4.64 -5.83 3.28
C ARG A 292 3.72 -4.70 3.70
N MET A 293 4.12 -4.00 4.74
CA MET A 293 3.36 -2.87 5.25
C MET A 293 3.70 -1.60 4.50
N ILE A 294 2.68 -0.78 4.24
CA ILE A 294 2.87 0.66 4.05
C ILE A 294 2.47 1.40 5.33
N ARG A 295 3.32 2.29 5.82
CA ARG A 295 2.98 3.14 6.95
C ARG A 295 2.30 4.40 6.47
N VAL A 296 1.13 4.67 7.04
CA VAL A 296 0.33 5.86 6.73
C VAL A 296 0.16 6.67 8.00
N ASN A 297 0.62 7.90 7.98
CA ASN A 297 0.51 8.83 9.10
C ASN A 297 0.62 10.29 8.63
N ASN A 298 0.67 11.24 9.57
CA ASN A 298 0.74 12.67 9.25
C ASN A 298 1.97 13.06 8.41
N THR A 299 3.06 12.30 8.45
CA THR A 299 4.28 12.53 7.63
C THR A 299 4.34 11.67 6.37
N HIS A 300 3.48 10.65 6.24
CA HIS A 300 3.45 9.69 5.15
C HIS A 300 2.01 9.51 4.66
N GLN A 301 1.59 10.38 3.76
CA GLN A 301 0.19 10.58 3.40
C GLN A 301 -0.18 9.79 2.14
N LEU A 302 -0.11 8.46 2.22
CA LEU A 302 -0.35 7.54 1.08
C LEU A 302 0.58 7.79 -0.13
N ASP A 303 1.75 8.34 0.09
CA ASP A 303 2.78 8.60 -0.92
C ASP A 303 3.82 7.48 -1.02
N ASN A 304 3.59 6.38 -0.32
CA ASN A 304 4.42 5.18 -0.32
C ASN A 304 4.56 4.59 -1.73
N ARG A 305 5.64 3.84 -1.93
CA ARG A 305 6.01 3.20 -3.18
C ARG A 305 6.44 1.76 -2.92
N THR A 306 6.27 0.91 -3.92
CA THR A 306 6.82 -0.46 -3.96
C THR A 306 8.08 -0.46 -4.81
N LEU A 307 9.17 -0.97 -4.25
CA LEU A 307 10.44 -1.20 -4.95
C LEU A 307 10.62 -2.69 -5.18
N ILE A 308 10.97 -3.06 -6.40
CA ILE A 308 11.52 -4.39 -6.70
C ILE A 308 12.91 -4.27 -7.28
N GLU A 309 13.79 -5.18 -6.87
CA GLU A 309 15.19 -5.19 -7.24
C GLU A 309 15.63 -6.62 -7.54
N GLN A 310 16.39 -6.83 -8.61
CA GLN A 310 16.87 -8.17 -8.94
C GLN A 310 17.97 -8.62 -7.98
N VAL A 311 17.81 -9.80 -7.38
CA VAL A 311 18.87 -10.44 -6.60
C VAL A 311 19.70 -11.29 -7.56
N ARG A 312 20.93 -10.87 -7.85
CA ARG A 312 21.87 -11.64 -8.68
C ARG A 312 23.10 -12.06 -7.89
N PRO A 313 23.52 -13.33 -7.97
CA PRO A 313 24.83 -13.77 -7.53
C PRO A 313 25.87 -13.50 -8.65
N ALA A 314 26.42 -12.28 -8.78
CA ALA A 314 27.48 -12.02 -9.78
C ALA A 314 28.27 -10.69 -9.60
N PRO A 315 29.50 -10.59 -10.17
CA PRO A 315 30.61 -9.73 -9.70
C PRO A 315 30.54 -8.23 -10.07
N ASN A 316 29.53 -7.80 -10.83
CA ASN A 316 29.62 -6.54 -11.60
C ASN A 316 28.72 -5.42 -11.05
N ALA A 317 28.29 -5.52 -9.78
CA ALA A 317 27.43 -4.56 -9.07
C ALA A 317 26.26 -4.00 -9.92
N THR A 318 25.68 -4.82 -10.81
CA THR A 318 24.61 -4.36 -11.67
C THR A 318 23.30 -4.39 -10.90
N ARG A 319 22.80 -3.20 -10.59
CA ARG A 319 21.56 -3.04 -9.83
C ARG A 319 20.42 -2.75 -10.79
N LEU A 320 19.55 -3.74 -10.99
CA LEU A 320 18.32 -3.57 -11.76
C LEU A 320 17.17 -3.40 -10.77
N GLN A 321 16.43 -2.31 -10.89
CA GLN A 321 15.30 -2.01 -10.04
C GLN A 321 14.21 -1.24 -10.80
N ILE A 322 12.97 -1.37 -10.33
CA ILE A 322 11.86 -0.49 -10.69
C ILE A 322 11.06 -0.12 -9.43
N ILE A 323 10.42 1.05 -9.46
CA ILE A 323 9.61 1.59 -8.39
C ILE A 323 8.20 1.88 -8.91
N LYS A 324 7.18 1.45 -8.17
CA LYS A 324 5.78 1.70 -8.49
C LYS A 324 5.09 2.45 -7.36
N PRO A 325 4.27 3.49 -7.63
CA PRO A 325 3.48 4.11 -6.58
C PRO A 325 2.46 3.13 -6.00
N VAL A 326 2.12 3.34 -4.74
CA VAL A 326 0.91 2.78 -4.16
C VAL A 326 -0.23 3.75 -4.48
N PHE A 327 -1.23 3.24 -5.20
CA PHE A 327 -2.31 3.94 -5.91
C PHE A 327 -1.90 4.62 -7.23
N GLU A 328 -2.87 4.73 -8.15
CA GLU A 328 -2.69 5.42 -9.42
C GLU A 328 -2.48 6.93 -9.20
N ARG A 329 -1.58 7.52 -10.00
CA ARG A 329 -1.23 8.96 -9.91
C ARG A 329 -1.70 9.78 -11.10
N ALA A 330 -2.06 9.12 -12.20
CA ALA A 330 -2.52 9.78 -13.42
C ALA A 330 -3.58 8.88 -14.11
N PRO A 331 -4.87 9.03 -13.76
CA PRO A 331 -5.43 10.03 -12.83
C PRO A 331 -5.08 9.77 -11.36
N GLU A 332 -5.12 10.82 -10.52
CA GLU A 332 -4.91 10.68 -9.07
C GLU A 332 -6.09 9.94 -8.43
N GLU A 333 -5.82 8.72 -7.95
CA GLU A 333 -6.83 7.85 -7.33
C GLU A 333 -6.98 8.13 -5.83
N ARG A 334 -5.95 8.69 -5.19
CA ARG A 334 -6.03 8.97 -3.75
C ARG A 334 -7.12 9.98 -3.45
N ARG A 335 -7.56 9.90 -2.21
CA ARG A 335 -8.61 10.74 -1.65
C ARG A 335 -8.24 11.17 -0.24
N ARG A 336 -8.96 12.14 0.31
CA ARG A 336 -8.78 12.64 1.67
C ARG A 336 -10.11 12.77 2.38
N ILE A 337 -10.09 12.59 3.70
CA ILE A 337 -11.21 12.86 4.60
C ILE A 337 -10.68 13.58 5.83
N ARG A 338 -11.45 14.55 6.34
CA ARG A 338 -11.14 15.20 7.61
C ARG A 338 -12.00 14.63 8.73
N ILE A 339 -11.33 14.32 9.83
CA ILE A 339 -11.93 13.70 11.00
C ILE A 339 -11.49 14.49 12.23
N HIS A 340 -12.46 15.00 12.96
CA HIS A 340 -12.25 15.72 14.20
C HIS A 340 -12.58 14.81 15.37
N LEU A 341 -11.56 14.46 16.15
CA LEU A 341 -11.75 13.80 17.44
C LEU A 341 -12.06 14.86 18.49
N VAL A 342 -13.32 14.95 18.90
CA VAL A 342 -13.80 15.95 19.85
C VAL A 342 -13.66 15.41 21.27
N ASN A 343 -12.64 15.88 21.97
CA ASN A 343 -12.32 15.54 23.34
C ASN A 343 -13.09 16.45 24.32
N VAL A 344 -14.20 15.97 24.87
CA VAL A 344 -14.99 16.72 25.85
C VAL A 344 -14.29 16.69 27.20
N ARG A 345 -14.10 17.85 27.83
CA ARG A 345 -13.47 17.94 29.15
C ARG A 345 -14.35 17.35 30.24
N SER A 346 -13.72 16.81 31.30
CA SER A 346 -14.42 16.30 32.49
C SER A 346 -15.11 17.38 33.31
N SER A 347 -14.66 18.63 33.17
CA SER A 347 -15.27 19.82 33.76
C SER A 347 -14.88 21.06 32.94
N VAL A 348 -15.55 22.19 33.18
CA VAL A 348 -15.19 23.47 32.56
C VAL A 348 -13.77 23.85 32.96
N GLY A 349 -12.90 24.09 31.97
CA GLY A 349 -11.47 24.36 32.17
C GLY A 349 -10.63 23.13 32.57
N GLY A 350 -11.25 21.95 32.69
CA GLY A 350 -10.60 20.70 33.06
C GLY A 350 -9.82 20.03 31.93
N ALA A 351 -9.34 18.82 32.20
CA ALA A 351 -8.70 17.97 31.19
C ALA A 351 -9.76 17.30 30.29
N GLY A 352 -9.39 17.04 29.03
CA GLY A 352 -10.16 16.19 28.13
C GLY A 352 -10.26 14.75 28.64
N ILE A 353 -11.37 14.07 28.37
CA ILE A 353 -11.58 12.67 28.76
C ILE A 353 -10.67 11.69 27.98
N LEU A 354 -10.24 12.05 26.77
CA LEU A 354 -9.27 11.26 26.01
C LEU A 354 -7.85 11.51 26.53
N THR A 355 -7.17 10.42 26.89
CA THR A 355 -5.73 10.45 27.17
C THR A 355 -4.92 10.59 25.87
N ASN A 356 -3.71 11.15 25.96
CA ASN A 356 -2.79 11.24 24.81
C ASN A 356 -2.55 9.87 24.16
N ALA A 357 -2.38 8.81 24.95
CA ALA A 357 -2.15 7.46 24.45
C ALA A 357 -3.34 6.93 23.63
N ARG A 358 -4.57 7.13 24.11
CA ARG A 358 -5.78 6.74 23.36
C ARG A 358 -5.96 7.58 22.11
N ARG A 359 -5.72 8.90 22.18
CA ARG A 359 -5.79 9.79 21.00
C ARG A 359 -4.83 9.33 19.90
N ASP A 360 -3.56 9.11 20.24
CA ASP A 360 -2.53 8.73 19.27
C ASP A 360 -2.81 7.34 18.67
N LEU A 361 -3.43 6.45 19.44
CA LEU A 361 -3.93 5.17 18.95
C LEU A 361 -5.08 5.36 17.95
N VAL A 362 -6.12 6.13 18.29
CA VAL A 362 -7.27 6.41 17.40
C VAL A 362 -6.82 7.09 16.10
N PHE A 363 -5.89 8.05 16.17
CA PHE A 363 -5.34 8.74 15.00
C PHE A 363 -4.74 7.74 14.02
N ARG A 364 -3.89 6.85 14.54
CA ARG A 364 -3.25 5.78 13.76
C ARG A 364 -4.29 4.84 13.16
N THR A 365 -5.26 4.38 13.94
CA THR A 365 -6.29 3.43 13.48
C THR A 365 -7.13 4.01 12.34
N PHE A 366 -7.52 5.28 12.41
CA PHE A 366 -8.18 5.96 11.29
C PHE A 366 -7.32 5.93 10.03
N GLN A 367 -6.03 6.28 10.16
CA GLN A 367 -5.10 6.35 9.05
C GLN A 367 -4.84 4.98 8.43
N GLU A 368 -4.65 3.94 9.23
CA GLU A 368 -4.40 2.57 8.78
C GLU A 368 -5.63 1.96 8.08
N ILE A 369 -6.84 2.16 8.62
CA ILE A 369 -8.07 1.59 8.04
C ILE A 369 -8.47 2.33 6.76
N TYR A 370 -8.50 3.67 6.77
CA TYR A 370 -8.91 4.42 5.58
C TYR A 370 -7.87 4.35 4.46
N ALA A 371 -6.59 4.07 4.78
CA ALA A 371 -5.57 3.79 3.78
C ALA A 371 -5.93 2.59 2.89
N VAL A 372 -6.63 1.57 3.41
CA VAL A 372 -7.13 0.43 2.62
C VAL A 372 -8.09 0.92 1.51
N CYS A 373 -8.84 2.00 1.77
CA CYS A 373 -9.72 2.64 0.79
C CYS A 373 -8.98 3.55 -0.21
N GLY A 374 -7.66 3.74 -0.07
CA GLY A 374 -6.93 4.79 -0.78
C GLY A 374 -7.34 6.20 -0.31
N ILE A 375 -7.76 6.34 0.94
CA ILE A 375 -8.17 7.61 1.56
C ILE A 375 -7.21 7.94 2.69
N PHE A 376 -6.61 9.13 2.67
CA PHE A 376 -5.85 9.64 3.79
C PHE A 376 -6.79 10.32 4.79
N ALA A 377 -6.82 9.82 6.02
CA ALA A 377 -7.56 10.42 7.12
C ALA A 377 -6.73 11.54 7.77
N GLU A 378 -7.15 12.78 7.54
CA GLU A 378 -6.66 13.97 8.23
C GLU A 378 -7.34 14.06 9.59
N VAL A 379 -6.71 13.47 10.61
CA VAL A 379 -7.25 13.42 11.96
C VAL A 379 -6.63 14.52 12.81
N ASN A 380 -7.46 15.32 13.49
CA ASN A 380 -7.02 16.25 14.51
C ASN A 380 -7.88 16.11 15.79
N GLU A 381 -7.44 16.78 16.85
CA GLU A 381 -8.16 16.84 18.12
C GLU A 381 -8.79 18.23 18.29
N ILE A 382 -10.06 18.25 18.69
CA ILE A 382 -10.76 19.44 19.14
C ILE A 382 -11.10 19.25 20.62
N VAL A 383 -10.67 20.15 21.48
CA VAL A 383 -11.04 20.12 22.91
C VAL A 383 -12.14 21.15 23.16
N ILE A 384 -13.21 20.73 23.84
CA ILE A 384 -14.31 21.63 24.26
C ILE A 384 -14.61 21.47 25.75
N ASP A 385 -15.09 22.55 26.37
CA ASP A 385 -15.72 22.45 27.68
C ASP A 385 -17.04 21.68 27.57
N PRO A 386 -17.39 20.86 28.57
CA PRO A 386 -18.64 20.13 28.53
C PRO A 386 -19.81 21.11 28.71
N PRO A 387 -20.88 20.99 27.91
CA PRO A 387 -22.13 21.67 28.21
C PRO A 387 -22.67 21.26 29.58
N ALA A 388 -23.44 22.14 30.23
CA ALA A 388 -23.98 21.91 31.57
C ALA A 388 -24.85 20.63 31.67
N SER A 389 -25.51 20.25 30.57
CA SER A 389 -26.30 19.01 30.48
C SER A 389 -25.48 17.73 30.52
N CYS A 390 -24.16 17.82 30.30
CA CYS A 390 -23.26 16.67 30.21
C CYS A 390 -22.49 16.40 31.52
N ILE A 391 -22.69 17.22 32.55
CA ILE A 391 -21.97 17.15 33.83
C ILE A 391 -22.92 17.04 35.02
N GLY A 392 -22.36 16.76 36.20
CA GLY A 392 -23.13 16.61 37.43
C GLY A 392 -23.79 15.24 37.55
N TRP A 393 -23.37 14.25 36.76
CA TRP A 393 -23.88 12.88 36.84
C TRP A 393 -23.58 12.26 38.19
N THR A 394 -22.37 12.48 38.72
CA THR A 394 -21.95 12.05 40.06
C THR A 394 -22.77 12.70 41.18
N THR A 395 -23.29 13.91 40.96
CA THR A 395 -24.18 14.58 41.93
C THR A 395 -25.61 14.05 41.83
N ARG A 396 -26.08 13.78 40.60
CA ARG A 396 -27.42 13.26 40.33
C ARG A 396 -27.58 11.80 40.79
N TYR A 397 -26.52 11.01 40.66
CA TYR A 397 -26.46 9.58 41.00
C TYR A 397 -25.25 9.26 41.88
N PRO A 398 -25.19 9.75 43.13
CA PRO A 398 -24.00 9.71 43.98
C PRO A 398 -23.56 8.31 44.43
N THR A 399 -24.44 7.32 44.32
CA THR A 399 -24.17 5.92 44.69
C THR A 399 -23.96 5.02 43.48
N ASP A 400 -24.07 5.53 42.25
CA ASP A 400 -23.94 4.72 41.04
C ASP A 400 -22.47 4.70 40.57
N PRO A 401 -21.85 3.52 40.45
CA PRO A 401 -20.44 3.41 40.05
C PRO A 401 -20.18 3.82 38.59
N LEU A 402 -21.20 3.88 37.73
CA LEU A 402 -21.07 4.34 36.35
C LEU A 402 -21.26 5.85 36.19
N ALA A 403 -21.72 6.56 37.23
CA ALA A 403 -21.93 8.00 37.16
C ALA A 403 -20.57 8.72 36.98
N ALA A 404 -20.38 9.36 35.82
CA ALA A 404 -19.16 10.09 35.52
C ALA A 404 -19.43 11.25 34.55
N ASP A 405 -18.53 12.24 34.57
CA ASP A 405 -18.57 13.42 33.70
C ASP A 405 -17.39 13.39 32.71
N PRO A 406 -17.58 13.80 31.44
CA PRO A 406 -18.85 14.18 30.83
C PRO A 406 -19.58 12.93 30.30
N SER A 407 -20.90 12.85 30.46
CA SER A 407 -21.71 11.74 29.91
C SER A 407 -22.99 12.25 29.26
N VAL A 408 -23.56 11.44 28.38
CA VAL A 408 -24.78 11.77 27.63
C VAL A 408 -25.80 10.64 27.71
N GLU A 409 -27.07 10.95 27.46
CA GLU A 409 -28.08 9.93 27.22
C GLU A 409 -27.99 9.40 25.78
N GLU A 410 -28.31 8.12 25.60
CA GLU A 410 -28.52 7.48 24.31
C GLU A 410 -29.59 8.22 23.49
N SER A 411 -29.43 8.21 22.16
CA SER A 411 -30.40 8.81 21.25
C SER A 411 -31.70 8.00 21.20
N GLY A 412 -32.81 8.68 20.94
CA GLY A 412 -34.08 8.01 20.64
C GLY A 412 -34.15 7.55 19.19
N PHE A 413 -35.08 6.64 18.89
CA PHE A 413 -35.40 6.24 17.51
C PHE A 413 -36.88 6.50 17.22
N ALA A 414 -37.20 7.70 16.74
CA ALA A 414 -38.56 8.15 16.49
C ALA A 414 -38.80 8.35 14.98
N GLY A 415 -39.92 7.85 14.46
CA GLY A 415 -40.27 8.01 13.05
C GLY A 415 -39.28 7.38 12.06
N GLY A 416 -38.49 6.39 12.50
CA GLY A 416 -37.46 5.76 11.68
C GLY A 416 -36.15 6.56 11.57
N PHE A 417 -35.95 7.55 12.44
CA PHE A 417 -34.75 8.38 12.53
C PHE A 417 -34.18 8.38 13.95
N LEU A 418 -32.86 8.44 14.06
CA LEU A 418 -32.13 8.78 15.27
C LEU A 418 -32.42 10.24 15.63
N VAL A 419 -32.90 10.43 16.87
CA VAL A 419 -33.16 11.73 17.46
C VAL A 419 -32.19 11.91 18.63
N PRO A 420 -31.28 12.88 18.57
CA PRO A 420 -30.30 13.06 19.63
C PRO A 420 -30.98 13.42 20.95
N SER A 421 -30.38 13.00 22.06
CA SER A 421 -30.77 13.44 23.39
C SER A 421 -30.49 14.93 23.59
N ALA A 422 -31.00 15.51 24.69
CA ALA A 422 -30.76 16.92 25.02
C ALA A 422 -29.26 17.20 25.21
N SER A 423 -28.54 16.34 25.96
CA SER A 423 -27.10 16.49 26.18
C SER A 423 -26.28 16.34 24.89
N GLN A 424 -26.64 15.41 24.01
CA GLN A 424 -26.03 15.28 22.68
C GLN A 424 -26.25 16.54 21.83
N THR A 425 -27.47 17.08 21.85
CA THR A 425 -27.84 18.32 21.13
C THR A 425 -27.01 19.51 21.58
N ASP A 426 -26.77 19.65 22.89
CA ASP A 426 -25.95 20.75 23.42
C ASP A 426 -24.49 20.64 22.97
N ILE A 427 -23.92 19.43 22.93
CA ILE A 427 -22.57 19.23 22.40
C ILE A 427 -22.51 19.58 20.91
N PHE A 428 -23.49 19.14 20.12
CA PHE A 428 -23.54 19.48 18.70
C PHE A 428 -23.59 20.99 18.48
N ASN A 429 -24.38 21.72 19.27
CA ASN A 429 -24.44 23.18 19.21
C ASN A 429 -23.10 23.81 19.58
N ALA A 430 -22.42 23.31 20.62
CA ALA A 430 -21.09 23.79 21.01
C ALA A 430 -20.06 23.61 19.88
N ILE A 431 -20.08 22.48 19.18
CA ILE A 431 -19.16 22.20 18.06
C ILE A 431 -19.53 23.03 16.82
N ARG A 432 -20.82 23.08 16.46
CA ARG A 432 -21.33 23.88 15.32
C ARG A 432 -21.13 25.38 15.50
N GLY A 433 -21.06 25.86 16.74
CA GLY A 433 -20.77 27.26 17.06
C GLY A 433 -19.31 27.66 16.86
N ARG A 434 -18.40 26.71 16.58
CA ARG A 434 -17.00 27.01 16.32
C ARG A 434 -16.80 27.62 14.94
N ALA A 435 -15.80 28.51 14.84
CA ALA A 435 -15.46 29.16 13.58
C ALA A 435 -14.85 28.22 12.53
N ASP A 436 -14.33 27.07 12.95
CA ASP A 436 -13.71 26.04 12.10
C ASP A 436 -14.64 24.86 11.78
N PHE A 437 -15.94 24.98 12.06
CA PHE A 437 -16.91 23.94 11.72
C PHE A 437 -17.13 23.84 10.20
N ASP A 438 -17.09 22.62 9.64
CA ASP A 438 -17.43 22.30 8.26
C ASP A 438 -18.41 21.12 8.26
N ALA A 439 -19.58 21.31 7.65
CA ALA A 439 -20.59 20.26 7.58
C ALA A 439 -20.11 19.02 6.80
N ASN A 440 -19.06 19.14 5.98
CA ASN A 440 -18.45 18.07 5.20
C ASN A 440 -17.23 17.42 5.88
N ASP A 441 -17.03 17.68 7.17
CA ASP A 441 -16.06 16.94 7.99
C ASP A 441 -16.81 15.98 8.94
N VAL A 442 -16.11 14.95 9.44
CA VAL A 442 -16.67 13.98 10.38
C VAL A 442 -16.23 14.34 11.80
N TYR A 443 -17.17 14.38 12.75
CA TYR A 443 -16.90 14.70 14.15
C TYR A 443 -17.18 13.49 15.04
N VAL A 444 -16.14 12.93 15.67
CA VAL A 444 -16.25 11.82 16.61
C VAL A 444 -16.09 12.36 18.03
N VAL A 445 -17.18 12.39 18.78
CA VAL A 445 -17.26 13.00 20.10
C VAL A 445 -16.98 11.95 21.18
N SER A 446 -15.95 12.18 21.98
CA SER A 446 -15.59 11.32 23.09
C SER A 446 -16.16 11.84 24.40
N VAL A 447 -16.94 10.99 25.05
CA VAL A 447 -17.54 11.19 26.38
C VAL A 447 -17.19 10.01 27.27
N ALA A 448 -17.32 10.15 28.59
CA ALA A 448 -17.06 9.06 29.53
C ALA A 448 -18.04 7.90 29.29
N HIS A 449 -19.35 8.18 29.39
CA HIS A 449 -20.41 7.19 29.18
C HIS A 449 -21.52 7.70 28.24
N ILE A 450 -22.20 6.75 27.61
CA ILE A 450 -23.49 6.95 26.95
C ILE A 450 -24.49 6.07 27.71
N TYR A 451 -25.42 6.68 28.44
CA TYR A 451 -26.37 5.96 29.27
C TYR A 451 -27.62 5.55 28.49
N ARG A 452 -28.04 4.30 28.65
CA ARG A 452 -29.27 3.77 28.06
C ARG A 452 -30.50 4.52 28.55
N THR A 453 -31.45 4.77 27.66
CA THR A 453 -32.74 5.39 27.99
C THR A 453 -33.88 4.36 28.06
N PRO A 454 -34.91 4.56 28.92
CA PRO A 454 -35.07 5.65 29.88
C PRO A 454 -34.11 5.53 31.07
N LEU A 455 -33.69 6.68 31.63
CA LEU A 455 -32.83 6.72 32.81
C LEU A 455 -33.59 6.30 34.09
N PRO A 456 -32.92 5.69 35.08
CA PRO A 456 -33.50 5.48 36.41
C PRO A 456 -33.79 6.82 37.10
N ALA A 457 -34.73 6.85 38.05
CA ALA A 457 -35.02 8.06 38.82
C ALA A 457 -33.89 8.37 39.83
N PRO A 458 -33.38 9.61 39.91
CA PRO A 458 -32.40 9.99 40.92
C PRO A 458 -33.05 10.28 42.28
N PRO A 459 -32.32 10.16 43.41
CA PRO A 459 -30.98 9.59 43.52
C PRO A 459 -31.06 8.06 43.67
N GLY A 460 -30.31 7.30 42.87
CA GLY A 460 -30.29 5.84 43.02
C GLY A 460 -29.36 5.16 42.02
N PRO A 461 -28.93 3.91 42.28
CA PRO A 461 -28.17 3.14 41.31
C PRO A 461 -29.08 2.67 40.15
N GLY A 462 -28.47 2.21 39.07
CA GLY A 462 -29.15 1.58 37.95
C GLY A 462 -28.87 2.21 36.59
N LEU A 463 -27.88 3.12 36.50
CA LEU A 463 -27.36 3.51 35.20
C LEU A 463 -26.85 2.27 34.47
N GLN A 464 -27.03 2.27 33.15
CA GLN A 464 -26.56 1.20 32.27
C GLN A 464 -25.87 1.84 31.08
N ASP A 465 -24.70 1.32 30.72
CA ASP A 465 -24.05 1.68 29.49
C ASP A 465 -24.87 1.21 28.27
N ALA A 466 -24.92 2.07 27.25
CA ALA A 466 -25.42 1.73 25.93
C ALA A 466 -24.35 0.98 25.11
N SER A 467 -24.50 0.92 23.77
CA SER A 467 -23.64 0.17 22.83
C SER A 467 -22.19 0.67 22.68
N GLY A 468 -21.71 1.53 23.58
CA GLY A 468 -20.36 2.12 23.57
C GLY A 468 -20.11 3.18 22.48
N GLY A 469 -21.06 3.38 21.55
CA GLY A 469 -20.96 4.37 20.49
C GLY A 469 -22.23 4.47 19.63
N ILE A 470 -22.43 5.65 19.02
CA ILE A 470 -23.60 5.98 18.20
C ILE A 470 -23.18 6.90 17.04
N GLY A 471 -23.39 6.50 15.79
CA GLY A 471 -23.17 7.30 14.59
C GLY A 471 -24.45 7.91 14.01
N PHE A 472 -24.43 9.20 13.67
CA PHE A 472 -25.54 9.93 13.09
C PHE A 472 -25.33 10.15 11.57
N GLY A 473 -25.35 9.06 10.80
CA GLY A 473 -25.27 9.11 9.34
C GLY A 473 -26.49 9.77 8.69
N ASP A 474 -26.30 10.41 7.52
CA ASP A 474 -27.32 11.26 6.87
C ASP A 474 -28.67 10.54 6.61
N VAL A 475 -28.67 9.23 6.36
CA VAL A 475 -29.87 8.40 6.16
C VAL A 475 -30.63 8.07 7.44
N TRP A 476 -29.96 8.19 8.59
CA TRP A 476 -30.51 7.87 9.91
C TRP A 476 -31.03 9.09 10.63
N VAL A 477 -30.84 10.29 10.09
CA VAL A 477 -31.30 11.53 10.71
C VAL A 477 -32.10 12.37 9.72
N ALA A 478 -33.02 13.19 10.22
CA ALA A 478 -33.80 14.10 9.38
C ALA A 478 -32.88 15.03 8.53
N ALA A 479 -33.38 15.48 7.37
CA ALA A 479 -32.62 16.29 6.40
C ALA A 479 -31.96 17.56 6.98
N GLY A 480 -32.60 18.18 7.96
CA GLY A 480 -32.09 19.37 8.66
C GLY A 480 -31.52 19.08 10.05
N SER A 481 -31.31 17.82 10.42
CA SER A 481 -30.84 17.46 11.77
C SER A 481 -29.45 18.04 12.02
N LEU A 482 -29.28 18.65 13.20
CA LEU A 482 -27.97 19.12 13.64
C LEU A 482 -26.98 17.97 13.94
N ALA A 483 -27.49 16.74 14.08
CA ALA A 483 -26.68 15.56 14.38
C ALA A 483 -25.90 15.02 13.16
N ARG A 484 -26.21 15.48 11.94
CA ARG A 484 -25.50 15.06 10.73
C ARG A 484 -24.01 15.30 10.87
N SER A 485 -23.23 14.31 10.44
CA SER A 485 -21.76 14.30 10.49
C SER A 485 -21.15 14.01 11.86
N PHE A 486 -21.95 13.70 12.88
CA PHE A 486 -21.47 13.42 14.23
C PHE A 486 -21.57 11.94 14.62
N ALA A 487 -20.65 11.51 15.46
CA ALA A 487 -20.69 10.26 16.21
C ALA A 487 -20.36 10.52 17.68
N PHE A 488 -20.81 9.64 18.57
CA PHE A 488 -20.36 9.58 19.96
C PHE A 488 -19.66 8.26 20.25
N VAL A 489 -18.66 8.30 21.12
CA VAL A 489 -17.94 7.14 21.65
C VAL A 489 -17.81 7.28 23.17
N ALA A 490 -18.21 6.23 23.90
CA ALA A 490 -18.17 6.16 25.36
C ALA A 490 -16.86 5.50 25.84
N VAL A 491 -15.83 6.31 26.11
CA VAL A 491 -14.45 5.81 26.27
C VAL A 491 -14.22 4.97 27.54
N SER A 492 -15.14 5.05 28.52
CA SER A 492 -15.06 4.27 29.77
C SER A 492 -15.74 2.89 29.68
N THR A 493 -16.33 2.52 28.55
CA THR A 493 -17.15 1.29 28.40
C THR A 493 -16.37 0.06 27.93
N GLY A 494 -15.03 0.11 27.98
CA GLY A 494 -14.16 -0.96 27.50
C GLY A 494 -14.06 -1.07 25.97
N VAL A 495 -14.56 -0.08 25.24
CA VAL A 495 -14.44 -0.01 23.78
C VAL A 495 -12.99 0.20 23.31
N THR A 496 -12.64 -0.43 22.20
CA THR A 496 -11.34 -0.28 21.56
C THR A 496 -11.33 0.93 20.63
N GLU A 497 -10.16 1.31 20.13
CA GLU A 497 -9.93 2.38 19.16
C GLU A 497 -10.70 2.19 17.85
N TYR A 498 -11.15 0.96 17.59
CA TYR A 498 -11.99 0.63 16.45
C TYR A 498 -13.42 1.13 16.62
N ALA A 499 -13.88 1.45 17.83
CA ALA A 499 -15.19 2.07 18.03
C ALA A 499 -15.26 3.43 17.34
N ASP A 500 -14.23 4.26 17.48
CA ASP A 500 -14.15 5.58 16.83
C ASP A 500 -14.27 5.47 15.31
N VAL A 501 -13.47 4.57 14.72
CA VAL A 501 -13.48 4.36 13.26
C VAL A 501 -14.77 3.70 12.78
N HIS A 502 -15.33 2.80 13.58
CA HIS A 502 -16.61 2.17 13.31
C HIS A 502 -17.74 3.19 13.22
N GLU A 503 -17.89 4.06 14.23
CA GLU A 503 -18.95 5.06 14.24
C GLU A 503 -18.79 6.08 13.10
N ALA A 504 -17.55 6.50 12.82
CA ALA A 504 -17.26 7.32 11.65
C ALA A 504 -17.65 6.63 10.32
N THR A 505 -17.53 5.30 10.27
CA THR A 505 -17.90 4.52 9.08
C THR A 505 -19.41 4.44 8.88
N HIS A 506 -20.22 4.44 9.94
CA HIS A 506 -21.67 4.63 9.79
C HIS A 506 -22.00 5.95 9.08
N ILE A 507 -21.27 7.01 9.39
CA ILE A 507 -21.44 8.32 8.78
C ILE A 507 -21.02 8.30 7.31
N THR A 508 -19.81 7.81 7.03
CA THR A 508 -19.22 7.90 5.69
C THR A 508 -19.87 6.95 4.69
N THR A 509 -20.28 5.76 5.11
CA THR A 509 -21.00 4.81 4.24
C THR A 509 -22.45 5.19 4.03
N ASN A 510 -23.05 5.93 4.99
CA ASN A 510 -24.42 6.41 4.93
C ASN A 510 -25.44 5.28 4.66
N LEU A 511 -25.23 4.10 5.24
CA LEU A 511 -26.04 2.91 4.97
C LEU A 511 -27.24 2.80 5.90
N ARG A 512 -28.43 2.69 5.32
CA ARG A 512 -29.68 2.41 6.05
C ARG A 512 -29.94 0.91 6.03
N ASN A 513 -29.44 0.19 7.03
CA ASN A 513 -29.76 -1.23 7.23
C ASN A 513 -30.72 -1.40 8.43
N VAL A 514 -31.59 -2.42 8.45
CA VAL A 514 -32.58 -2.59 9.56
C VAL A 514 -31.94 -2.78 10.95
N SER A 515 -30.64 -3.03 10.99
CA SER A 515 -29.84 -3.25 12.19
C SER A 515 -29.16 -1.98 12.70
N GLY A 516 -29.61 -0.78 12.30
CA GLY A 516 -29.17 0.49 12.89
C GLY A 516 -27.73 0.89 12.53
N GLY A 517 -27.23 0.43 11.38
CA GLY A 517 -25.83 0.57 10.97
C GLY A 517 -24.96 -0.62 11.41
N HIS A 518 -25.33 -1.33 12.48
CA HIS A 518 -24.63 -2.54 12.91
C HIS A 518 -24.89 -3.66 11.90
N PHE A 519 -23.86 -4.40 11.50
CA PHE A 519 -24.06 -5.55 10.62
C PHE A 519 -24.45 -6.74 11.49
N ASP A 520 -25.75 -6.93 11.70
CA ASP A 520 -26.28 -8.18 12.24
C ASP A 520 -26.34 -9.19 11.09
N LEU A 521 -25.43 -10.16 11.11
CA LEU A 521 -25.42 -11.27 10.13
C LEU A 521 -26.52 -12.30 10.41
N GLY A 522 -27.36 -12.08 11.43
CA GLY A 522 -28.30 -13.06 11.95
C GLY A 522 -27.59 -14.19 12.69
N PRO A 523 -28.34 -15.15 13.26
CA PRO A 523 -27.76 -16.33 13.89
C PRO A 523 -26.89 -17.10 12.88
N ALA A 524 -25.72 -17.54 13.35
CA ALA A 524 -24.74 -18.30 12.58
C ALA A 524 -25.39 -19.53 11.93
N GLY A 525 -25.78 -19.44 10.65
CA GLY A 525 -26.50 -20.54 9.99
C GLY A 525 -27.04 -20.30 8.58
N ALA A 526 -26.91 -19.11 7.97
CA ALA A 526 -27.34 -18.94 6.58
C ALA A 526 -26.36 -19.68 5.64
N ALA A 527 -26.77 -20.85 5.14
CA ALA A 527 -25.96 -21.83 4.43
C ALA A 527 -25.63 -21.47 2.95
N ALA A 528 -25.57 -20.19 2.60
CA ALA A 528 -25.22 -19.77 1.25
C ALA A 528 -23.76 -19.26 1.20
N GLU A 529 -23.06 -19.55 0.10
CA GLU A 529 -21.79 -18.90 -0.25
C GLU A 529 -22.01 -17.37 -0.30
N GLY A 530 -21.70 -16.66 0.78
CA GLY A 530 -21.95 -15.21 0.81
C GLY A 530 -22.05 -14.54 2.17
N ASN A 531 -22.06 -15.26 3.30
CA ASN A 531 -21.99 -14.57 4.59
C ASN A 531 -20.61 -13.93 4.75
N ILE A 532 -20.55 -12.60 4.68
CA ILE A 532 -19.45 -11.81 5.20
C ILE A 532 -19.21 -12.33 6.62
N ASP A 533 -18.10 -13.01 6.86
CA ASP A 533 -17.77 -13.46 8.22
C ASP A 533 -17.72 -12.21 9.10
N GLY A 534 -18.31 -12.26 10.31
CA GLY A 534 -18.28 -11.14 11.26
C GLY A 534 -16.86 -10.67 11.63
N LYS A 535 -15.84 -11.38 11.14
CA LYS A 535 -14.41 -11.08 11.15
C LYS A 535 -13.98 -9.97 10.18
N ASN A 536 -14.80 -9.66 9.18
CA ASN A 536 -14.55 -8.59 8.22
C ASN A 536 -15.28 -7.30 8.58
N LEU A 537 -15.82 -7.19 9.79
CA LEU A 537 -16.51 -6.00 10.28
C LEU A 537 -15.60 -5.30 11.27
N MET A 538 -15.40 -3.98 11.17
CA MET A 538 -14.86 -3.23 12.32
C MET A 538 -15.73 -3.54 13.54
N HIS A 539 -15.23 -4.31 14.50
CA HIS A 539 -16.00 -4.63 15.71
C HIS A 539 -15.49 -3.78 16.85
N ARG A 540 -16.43 -3.21 17.61
CA ARG A 540 -16.13 -2.21 18.66
C ARG A 540 -15.57 -2.83 19.95
N PHE A 541 -15.71 -4.15 20.08
CA PHE A 541 -15.25 -4.94 21.21
C PHE A 541 -14.27 -6.03 20.75
N PHE A 542 -13.40 -6.48 21.66
CA PHE A 542 -12.56 -7.65 21.44
C PHE A 542 -13.44 -8.89 21.19
N LEU A 543 -13.28 -9.54 20.04
CA LEU A 543 -13.86 -10.85 19.81
C LEU A 543 -12.96 -11.91 20.45
N THR A 544 -13.51 -12.75 21.31
CA THR A 544 -12.79 -13.87 21.91
C THR A 544 -12.38 -14.86 20.81
N ASN A 545 -11.09 -14.77 20.42
CA ASN A 545 -10.09 -15.77 19.98
C ASN A 545 -10.46 -17.17 19.43
N ALA A 546 -11.67 -17.71 19.53
CA ALA A 546 -12.05 -19.01 18.97
C ALA A 546 -11.99 -19.07 17.42
N ARG A 547 -11.82 -17.91 16.77
CA ARG A 547 -11.99 -17.71 15.33
C ARG A 547 -10.71 -17.26 14.60
N GLY A 548 -9.56 -17.18 15.26
CA GLY A 548 -8.25 -17.00 14.62
C GLY A 548 -7.89 -15.59 14.13
N VAL A 549 -8.70 -14.57 14.40
CA VAL A 549 -8.37 -13.15 14.21
C VAL A 549 -8.89 -12.39 15.43
N SER A 550 -7.99 -11.72 16.16
CA SER A 550 -8.28 -11.06 17.43
C SER A 550 -8.93 -9.69 17.29
N ASN A 551 -9.02 -9.15 16.06
CA ASN A 551 -9.41 -7.77 15.84
C ASN A 551 -10.00 -7.55 14.45
N PRO A 552 -11.32 -7.69 14.27
CA PRO A 552 -11.92 -7.50 12.96
C PRO A 552 -11.97 -5.99 12.69
N LYS A 553 -11.22 -5.58 11.67
CA LYS A 553 -10.95 -4.17 11.32
C LYS A 553 -11.12 -3.89 9.82
N ARG A 554 -11.70 -4.85 9.11
CA ARG A 554 -11.68 -4.89 7.66
C ARG A 554 -12.90 -4.19 7.09
N LEU A 555 -12.72 -3.71 5.87
CA LEU A 555 -13.75 -3.13 5.03
C LEU A 555 -13.88 -4.04 3.80
N TRP A 556 -15.07 -4.10 3.20
CA TRP A 556 -15.28 -4.88 1.98
C TRP A 556 -15.57 -4.00 0.78
N ASN A 557 -15.25 -4.52 -0.41
CA ASN A 557 -15.60 -3.86 -1.67
C ASN A 557 -16.53 -4.70 -2.56
N ARG A 558 -17.53 -5.34 -1.96
CA ARG A 558 -18.55 -6.12 -2.65
C ARG A 558 -19.95 -5.76 -2.19
N GLN A 559 -20.91 -5.78 -3.10
CA GLN A 559 -22.31 -5.65 -2.74
C GLN A 559 -22.76 -6.89 -1.96
N PHE A 560 -23.51 -6.68 -0.90
CA PHE A 560 -24.10 -7.73 -0.08
C PHE A 560 -25.62 -7.69 -0.19
N THR A 561 -26.28 -8.84 -0.15
CA THR A 561 -27.73 -8.93 -0.12
C THR A 561 -28.15 -9.77 1.08
N ASN A 562 -28.78 -9.15 2.07
CA ASN A 562 -29.39 -9.86 3.19
C ASN A 562 -30.74 -10.43 2.72
N THR A 563 -30.76 -11.73 2.46
CA THR A 563 -31.96 -12.47 2.04
C THR A 563 -32.86 -12.89 3.20
N ASN A 564 -32.45 -12.66 4.46
CA ASN A 564 -33.28 -12.94 5.65
C ASN A 564 -34.31 -11.84 5.92
N LEU A 565 -34.33 -10.77 5.12
CA LEU A 565 -35.25 -9.65 5.22
C LEU A 565 -36.16 -9.61 3.99
N VAL A 566 -37.41 -9.19 4.18
CA VAL A 566 -38.38 -9.04 3.08
C VAL A 566 -38.86 -7.59 3.04
N PRO A 567 -38.57 -6.83 1.97
CA PRO A 567 -37.76 -7.22 0.81
C PRO A 567 -36.28 -7.41 1.17
N ASN A 568 -35.56 -8.18 0.35
CA ASN A 568 -34.12 -8.39 0.50
C ASN A 568 -33.41 -7.04 0.65
N LEU A 569 -32.55 -6.93 1.66
CA LEU A 569 -31.80 -5.70 1.90
C LEU A 569 -30.47 -5.76 1.15
N VAL A 570 -30.33 -4.93 0.14
CA VAL A 570 -29.08 -4.79 -0.62
C VAL A 570 -28.21 -3.72 0.01
N LEU A 571 -27.02 -4.12 0.45
CA LEU A 571 -26.00 -3.24 1.01
C LEU A 571 -24.89 -3.06 -0.04
N PRO A 572 -24.54 -1.82 -0.41
CA PRO A 572 -23.48 -1.57 -1.36
C PRO A 572 -22.11 -1.94 -0.76
N ALA A 573 -21.10 -1.95 -1.63
CA ALA A 573 -19.71 -2.08 -1.23
C ALA A 573 -19.31 -0.92 -0.29
N GLN A 574 -18.74 -1.25 0.88
CA GLN A 574 -18.39 -0.24 1.88
C GLN A 574 -17.31 0.71 1.37
N ILE A 575 -16.23 0.19 0.80
CA ILE A 575 -15.13 1.04 0.32
C ILE A 575 -15.62 2.00 -0.77
N ASP A 576 -16.39 1.51 -1.74
CA ASP A 576 -17.00 2.37 -2.76
C ASP A 576 -17.94 3.42 -2.14
N SER A 577 -18.74 3.05 -1.13
CA SER A 577 -19.65 3.97 -0.43
C SER A 577 -18.89 5.06 0.32
N ILE A 578 -17.80 4.71 1.04
CA ILE A 578 -16.93 5.67 1.72
C ILE A 578 -16.31 6.60 0.67
N ARG A 579 -15.74 6.06 -0.41
CA ARG A 579 -15.09 6.86 -1.47
C ARG A 579 -16.05 7.80 -2.20
N ALA A 580 -17.32 7.43 -2.32
CA ALA A 580 -18.37 8.25 -2.91
C ALA A 580 -19.02 9.23 -1.92
N SER A 581 -18.64 9.15 -0.64
CA SER A 581 -19.22 9.97 0.41
C SER A 581 -18.90 11.45 0.24
N ARG A 582 -19.82 12.33 0.63
CA ARG A 582 -19.62 13.80 0.59
C ARG A 582 -18.49 14.29 1.49
N PHE A 583 -18.07 13.48 2.46
CA PHE A 583 -16.94 13.75 3.35
C PHE A 583 -15.58 13.53 2.67
N VAL A 584 -15.56 12.78 1.58
CA VAL A 584 -14.33 12.40 0.88
C VAL A 584 -14.08 13.36 -0.28
N ARG A 585 -12.85 13.88 -0.32
CA ARG A 585 -12.38 14.89 -1.26
C ARG A 585 -11.25 14.33 -2.12
N ASN A 586 -10.97 14.98 -3.25
CA ASN A 586 -9.75 14.69 -4.01
C ASN A 586 -8.52 14.97 -3.13
N PHE A 587 -7.45 14.20 -3.37
CA PHE A 587 -6.22 14.28 -2.57
C PHE A 587 -5.46 15.59 -2.77
#